data_AF-A0A961LD76-F1
#
_entry.id   AF-A0A961LD76-F1
#
_cell.length_a   1.000
_cell.length_b   1.000
_cell.length_c   1.000
_cell.angle_alpha   90.00
_cell.angle_beta   90.00
_cell.angle_gamma   90.00
#
_symmetry.space_group_name_H-M   'P 1'
#
loop_
_entity.id
_entity.type
_entity.pdbx_description
1 polymer ?
#
loop_
_entity_poly.entity_id
_entity_poly.type
_entity_poly.pdbx_seq_one_letter_code
_entity_poly.pdbx_strand_id
1 'polypeptide(L)' 'MLDRLLAIVALAVLIGFLSIIVIWVPRIDLGAVILITVIMAVYDMAFHAHRPPSS' A
#
# COMPACT_ATOMS: atom_id res chain seq x y z
N MET A 1 -10.10 -8.92 13.87
CA MET A 1 -11.14 -8.37 12.95
C MET A 1 -10.86 -6.91 12.65
N LEU A 2 -10.66 -6.09 13.69
CA LEU A 2 -10.25 -4.68 13.57
C LEU A 2 -8.93 -4.53 12.81
N ASP A 3 -7.92 -5.38 13.07
CA ASP A 3 -6.61 -5.32 12.41
C ASP A 3 -6.71 -5.47 10.88
N ARG A 4 -7.56 -6.40 10.43
CA ARG A 4 -7.80 -6.64 9.00
C ARG A 4 -8.56 -5.48 8.35
N LEU A 5 -9.49 -4.87 9.07
CA LEU A 5 -10.20 -3.67 8.61
C LEU A 5 -9.24 -2.47 8.52
N LEU A 6 -8.38 -2.29 9.52
CA LEU A 6 -7.37 -1.23 9.56
C LEU A 6 -6.36 -1.39 8.41
N ALA A 7 -5.94 -2.62 8.12
CA ALA A 7 -5.06 -2.92 7.00
C ALA A 7 -5.70 -2.57 5.64
N ILE A 8 -6.97 -2.92 5.44
CA ILE A 8 -7.71 -2.58 4.22
C ILE A 8 -7.86 -1.05 4.08
N VAL A 9 -8.18 -0.34 5.17
CA VAL A 9 -8.30 1.12 5.15
C VAL A 9 -6.96 1.78 4.86
N ALA A 10 -5.87 1.34 5.50
CA ALA A 10 -4.53 1.86 5.26
C ALA A 10 -4.12 1.68 3.79
N LEU A 11 -4.41 0.53 3.20
CA LEU A 11 -4.15 0.25 1.79
C LEU A 11 -4.99 1.12 0.86
N ALA A 12 -6.29 1.31 1.16
CA ALA A 12 -7.16 2.19 0.37
C ALA A 12 -6.70 3.65 0.40
N VAL A 13 -6.28 4.15 1.57
CA VAL A 13 -5.73 5.50 1.74
C VAL A 13 -4.42 5.66 0.96
N LEU A 14 -3.52 4.66 1.03
CA LEU A 14 -2.26 4.66 0.28
C LEU A 14 -2.52 4.75 -1.23
N ILE A 15 -3.41 3.92 -1.76
CA ILE A 15 -3.75 3.91 -3.20
C ILE A 15 -4.41 5.23 -3.62
N GLY A 16 -5.32 5.76 -2.80
CA GLY A 16 -5.99 7.03 -3.08
C GLY A 16 -5.00 8.20 -3.14
N PHE A 17 -4.09 8.28 -2.17
CA PHE A 17 -3.04 9.30 -2.15
C PHE A 17 -2.10 9.19 -3.35
N LEU A 18 -1.64 7.97 -3.67
CA LEU A 18 -0.79 7.71 -4.83
C LEU A 18 -1.46 8.15 -6.14
N SER A 19 -2.74 7.84 -6.31
CA SER A 19 -3.51 8.20 -7.51
C SER A 19 -3.59 9.72 -7.70
N ILE A 20 -3.77 10.48 -6.61
CA ILE A 20 -3.78 11.96 -6.66
C ILE A 20 -2.43 12.49 -7.16
N ILE A 21 -1.31 11.93 -6.69
CA ILE A 21 0.02 12.39 -7.10
C ILE A 21 0.27 12.10 -8.59
N VAL A 22 -0.15 10.93 -9.10
CA VAL A 22 0.00 10.60 -10.54
C VAL A 22 -0.78 11.59 -11.42
N ILE A 23 -1.98 11.98 -11.00
CA ILE A 23 -2.83 12.90 -11.77
C ILE A 23 -2.28 14.33 -11.75
N TRP A 24 -1.84 14.81 -10.59
CA TRP A 24 -1.38 16.21 -10.43
C TRP A 24 0.08 16.44 -10.83
N VAL A 25 0.93 15.41 -10.74
CA VAL A 25 2.35 15.48 -11.10
C VAL A 25 2.68 14.32 -12.05
N PRO A 26 2.30 14.42 -13.33
CA PRO A 26 2.49 13.35 -14.31
C PRO A 26 3.97 13.24 -14.71
N ARG A 27 4.78 12.65 -13.83
CA ARG A 27 6.16 12.24 -14.10
C ARG A 27 6.25 10.72 -14.18
N ILE A 28 6.85 10.21 -15.24
CA ILE A 28 7.01 8.78 -15.49
C ILE A 28 7.80 8.11 -14.35
N ASP A 29 8.85 8.78 -13.87
CA ASP A 29 9.69 8.34 -12.76
C ASP A 29 8.86 8.12 -11.47
N LEU A 30 7.92 9.03 -11.25
CA LEU A 30 7.03 9.01 -10.09
C LEU A 30 6.01 7.87 -10.21
N GLY A 31 5.47 7.61 -11.40
CA GLY A 31 4.63 6.43 -11.66
C GLY A 31 5.33 5.10 -11.38
N ALA A 32 6.62 4.98 -11.71
CA ALA A 32 7.40 3.77 -11.44
C ALA A 32 7.60 3.52 -9.94
N VAL A 33 7.95 4.56 -9.17
CA VAL A 33 8.10 4.48 -7.71
C VAL A 33 6.78 4.11 -7.04
N ILE A 34 5.68 4.69 -7.51
CA ILE A 34 4.31 4.40 -7.05
C ILE A 34 3.95 2.93 -7.28
N LEU A 35 4.22 2.41 -8.47
CA LEU A 35 3.97 1.01 -8.80
C LEU A 35 4.74 0.06 -7.88
N ILE A 36 6.03 0.32 -7.67
CA ILE A 36 6.89 -0.48 -6.77
C ILE A 36 6.35 -0.44 -5.34
N THR A 37 5.93 0.74 -4.86
CA THR A 37 5.37 0.94 -3.52
C THR A 37 4.10 0.13 -3.32
N VAL A 38 3.19 0.14 -4.31
CA VAL A 38 1.94 -0.65 -4.26
C VAL A 38 2.24 -2.15 -4.26
N ILE A 39 3.17 -2.60 -5.10
CA ILE A 39 3.58 -4.02 -5.14
C ILE A 39 4.15 -4.44 -3.78
N MET A 40 5.02 -3.63 -3.18
CA MET A 40 5.58 -3.91 -1.85
C MET A 40 4.50 -3.92 -0.77
N ALA A 41 3.58 -2.96 -0.77
CA ALA A 41 2.50 -2.90 0.22
C ALA A 41 1.56 -4.11 0.12
N VAL A 42 1.23 -4.54 -1.09
CA VAL A 42 0.45 -5.76 -1.33
C VAL A 42 1.22 -7.00 -0.92
N TYR A 43 2.53 -7.06 -1.20
CA TYR A 43 3.40 -8.15 -0.78
C TYR A 43 3.50 -8.24 0.75
N ASP A 44 3.66 -7.11 1.43
CA ASP A 44 3.62 -7.04 2.89
C ASP A 44 2.29 -7.58 3.44
N MET A 45 1.16 -7.11 2.91
CA MET A 45 -0.14 -7.58 3.34
C MET A 45 -0.38 -9.07 3.07
N ALA A 46 0.12 -9.61 1.95
CA ALA A 46 -0.05 -11.02 1.58
C ALA A 46 0.88 -11.97 2.36
N PHE A 47 2.11 -11.55 2.66
CA PHE A 47 3.14 -12.41 3.24
C PHE A 47 3.45 -12.11 4.72
N HIS A 48 3.36 -10.85 5.18
CA HIS A 48 3.61 -10.47 6.58
C HIS A 48 2.41 -10.70 7.52
N ALA A 49 1.23 -11.07 6.99
CA ALA A 49 0.11 -11.57 7.79
C ALA A 49 0.43 -12.86 8.59
N HIS A 50 1.63 -13.45 8.42
CA HIS A 50 2.08 -14.66 9.09
C HIS A 50 3.03 -14.44 10.28
N ARG A 51 3.17 -13.22 10.84
CA ARG A 51 3.88 -13.10 12.13
C ARG A 51 3.03 -13.71 13.24
N PRO A 52 3.38 -14.87 13.82
CA PRO A 52 2.71 -15.34 15.02
C PRO A 52 2.91 -14.28 16.12
N PRO A 53 1.87 -14.01 16.93
CA PRO A 53 2.01 -13.09 18.05
C PRO A 53 3.18 -13.55 18.93
N SER A 54 4.24 -12.74 18.99
CA SER A 54 5.26 -12.91 20.02
C SER A 54 4.67 -12.43 21.34
N SER A 55 4.21 -13.42 22.10
CA SER A 55 4.21 -13.53 23.58
C SER A 55 3.95 -12.27 24.39
#